data_AF-A0A9Q0Y9Q5-F1
#
_entry.id   AF-A0A9Q0Y9Q5-F1
#
_cell.length_a   1.000
_cell.length_b   1.000
_cell.length_c   1.000
_cell.angle_alpha   90.00
_cell.angle_beta   90.00
_cell.angle_gamma   90.00
#
_symmetry.space_group_name_H-M   'P 1'
#
loop_
_entity.id
_entity.type
_entity.pdbx_description
1 polymer ?
#
loop_
_entity_poly.entity_id
_entity_poly.type
_entity_poly.pdbx_seq_one_letter_code
_entity_poly.pdbx_strand_id
1 'polypeptide(L)'
;MEIGVFFHCNTNNCVCLTCQETVGVFKEFNIKRHYQTKHANYNKLTGNECGKKLKELEAALTVQQRFFTRARESNENVKKASYKVATLIAKNCEPFPEAEFIKVCMMKM
;
A
#
# COMPACT_ATOMS: atom_id res chain seq x y z
N MET A 1 -14.16 23.90 9.88
CA MET A 1 -13.98 22.43 9.80
C MET A 1 -13.24 22.16 8.49
N GLU A 2 -11.97 21.77 8.57
CA GLU A 2 -11.13 21.60 7.39
C GLU A 2 -11.50 20.29 6.67
N ILE A 3 -12.18 20.41 5.53
CA ILE A 3 -12.60 19.27 4.71
C ILE A 3 -11.39 18.42 4.28
N GLY A 4 -10.19 19.00 4.22
CA GLY A 4 -8.94 18.30 3.90
C GLY A 4 -8.52 17.22 4.89
N VAL A 5 -9.08 17.20 6.11
CA VAL A 5 -8.66 16.28 7.18
C VAL A 5 -9.01 14.82 6.87
N PHE A 6 -10.08 14.54 6.13
CA PHE A 6 -10.51 13.16 5.80
C PHE A 6 -9.98 12.64 4.47
N PHE A 7 -8.97 13.29 3.91
CA PHE A 7 -8.43 12.92 2.61
C PHE A 7 -6.93 12.66 2.71
N HIS A 8 -6.50 11.55 2.12
CA HIS A 8 -5.09 11.26 1.93
C HIS A 8 -4.74 11.56 0.47
N CYS A 9 -4.01 12.65 0.24
CA CYS A 9 -3.63 13.07 -1.10
C CYS A 9 -2.11 12.92 -1.32
N ASN A 10 -1.76 12.18 -2.37
CA ASN A 10 -0.42 12.02 -2.92
C ASN A 10 -0.33 12.74 -4.26
N THR A 11 0.86 12.77 -4.88
CA THR A 11 1.18 13.59 -6.07
C THR A 11 0.16 13.49 -7.21
N ASN A 12 -0.45 12.33 -7.43
CA ASN A 12 -1.41 12.11 -8.51
C ASN A 12 -2.81 11.67 -8.06
N ASN A 13 -2.99 11.31 -6.79
CA ASN A 13 -4.19 10.65 -6.32
C ASN A 13 -4.63 11.25 -4.98
N CYS A 14 -5.92 11.48 -4.81
CA CYS A 14 -6.47 11.80 -3.51
C CYS A 14 -7.60 10.84 -3.14
N VAL A 15 -7.47 10.19 -2.00
CA VAL A 15 -8.38 9.14 -1.52
C VAL A 15 -9.15 9.66 -0.33
N CYS A 16 -10.47 9.49 -0.35
CA CYS A 16 -11.31 9.77 0.81
C CYS A 16 -11.15 8.64 1.84
N LEU A 17 -10.71 8.96 3.05
CA LEU A 17 -10.53 7.98 4.13
C LEU A 17 -11.85 7.39 4.63
N THR A 18 -12.99 8.03 4.35
CA THR A 18 -14.31 7.59 4.82
C THR A 18 -14.92 6.51 3.93
N CYS A 19 -14.83 6.65 2.61
CA CYS A 19 -15.41 5.69 1.65
C CYS A 19 -14.37 4.93 0.81
N GLN A 20 -13.07 5.25 0.97
CA GLN A 20 -11.95 4.68 0.21
C GLN A 20 -12.02 4.92 -1.30
N GLU A 21 -12.79 5.90 -1.74
CA GLU A 21 -12.86 6.30 -3.15
C GLU A 21 -11.80 7.33 -3.52
N THR A 22 -11.25 7.20 -4.71
CA THR A 22 -10.35 8.19 -5.30
C THR A 22 -11.13 9.34 -5.91
N VAL A 23 -10.78 10.57 -5.56
CA VAL A 23 -11.30 11.78 -6.20
C VAL A 23 -10.62 11.92 -7.56
N GLY A 24 -11.41 11.83 -8.64
CA GLY A 24 -10.89 11.69 -10.00
C GLY A 24 -9.95 12.81 -10.49
N VAL A 25 -10.07 14.03 -9.96
CA VAL A 25 -9.10 15.11 -10.19
C VAL A 25 -8.83 15.81 -8.88
N PHE A 26 -7.55 15.88 -8.50
CA PHE A 26 -7.07 16.52 -7.27
C PHE A 26 -7.17 18.05 -7.37
N LYS A 27 -8.39 18.55 -7.27
CA LYS A 27 -8.75 19.98 -7.16
C LYS A 27 -9.64 20.15 -5.95
N GLU A 28 -9.45 21.24 -5.21
CA GLU A 28 -10.20 21.57 -4.01
C GLU A 28 -11.73 21.48 -4.21
N PHE A 29 -12.22 21.96 -5.36
CA PHE A 29 -13.64 21.86 -5.74
C PHE A 29 -14.15 20.41 -5.74
N ASN A 30 -13.39 19.47 -6.31
CA ASN A 30 -13.80 18.07 -6.38
C ASN A 30 -13.81 17.40 -5.00
N ILE A 31 -12.84 17.75 -4.14
CA ILE A 31 -12.76 17.27 -2.76
C ILE A 31 -13.96 17.78 -1.96
N LYS A 32 -14.24 19.08 -2.03
CA LYS A 32 -15.40 19.70 -1.38
C LYS A 32 -16.71 19.06 -1.85
N ARG A 33 -16.89 18.93 -3.17
CA ARG A 33 -18.08 18.31 -3.75
C ARG A 33 -18.25 16.86 -3.30
N HIS A 34 -17.17 16.07 -3.32
CA HIS A 34 -17.20 14.69 -2.85
C HIS A 34 -17.67 14.61 -1.40
N TYR A 35 -17.06 15.39 -0.51
CA TYR A 35 -17.41 15.40 0.90
C TYR A 35 -18.86 15.85 1.14
N GLN A 36 -19.31 16.92 0.48
CA GLN A 36 -20.68 17.43 0.64
C GLN A 36 -21.74 16.47 0.09
N THR A 37 -21.47 15.77 -1.01
CA THR A 37 -22.46 14.87 -1.65
C THR A 37 -22.53 13.50 -0.98
N LYS A 38 -21.39 12.97 -0.50
CA LYS A 38 -21.32 11.62 0.08
C LYS A 38 -21.26 11.59 1.60
N HIS A 39 -20.75 12.65 2.21
CA HIS A 39 -20.40 12.69 3.63
C HIS A 39 -20.95 13.93 4.35
N ALA A 40 -22.02 14.56 3.85
CA ALA A 40 -22.67 15.70 4.51
C ALA A 40 -23.01 15.45 5.99
N ASN A 41 -23.32 14.20 6.36
CA ASN A 41 -23.61 13.81 7.74
C ASN A 41 -22.43 13.99 8.70
N TYR A 42 -21.20 13.96 8.19
CA TYR A 42 -19.99 14.15 8.99
C TYR A 42 -19.79 15.62 9.40
N ASN A 43 -20.51 16.58 8.82
CA ASN A 43 -20.54 17.97 9.28
C ASN A 43 -21.08 18.13 10.71
N LYS A 44 -21.75 17.12 11.25
CA LYS A 44 -22.30 17.12 12.62
C LYS A 44 -21.26 16.73 13.67
N LEU A 45 -20.13 16.15 13.27
CA LEU A 45 -19.09 15.74 14.21
C LEU A 45 -18.34 16.97 14.72
N THR A 46 -18.31 17.13 16.04
CA THR A 46 -17.56 18.21 16.68
C THR A 46 -16.06 17.88 16.70
N GLY A 47 -15.20 18.88 16.92
CA GLY A 47 -13.74 18.74 16.74
C GLY A 47 -13.09 17.52 17.41
N ASN A 48 -13.51 17.15 18.63
CA ASN A 48 -12.96 16.00 19.35
C ASN A 48 -13.41 14.65 18.75
N GLU A 49 -14.67 14.56 18.32
CA GLU A 49 -15.23 13.35 17.69
C GLU A 49 -14.62 13.13 16.29
N CYS A 50 -14.43 14.23 15.56
CA CYS A 50 -13.76 14.24 14.26
C CYS A 50 -12.33 13.70 14.36
N GLY A 51 -11.54 14.20 15.32
CA GLY A 51 -10.16 13.75 15.53
C GLY A 51 -10.04 12.29 15.95
N LYS A 52 -10.96 11.79 16.79
CA LYS A 52 -11.02 10.35 17.12
C LYS A 52 -11.34 9.52 15.89
N LYS A 53 -12.33 9.95 15.10
CA LYS A 53 -12.74 9.20 13.90
C LYS A 53 -11.63 9.15 12.86
N LEU A 54 -10.90 10.24 12.68
CA LEU A 54 -9.75 10.28 11.80
C LEU A 54 -8.69 9.25 12.20
N LYS A 55 -8.30 9.24 13.48
CA LYS A 55 -7.31 8.27 13.99
C LYS A 55 -7.74 6.82 13.77
N GLU A 56 -9.02 6.51 13.96
CA GLU A 56 -9.57 5.19 13.67
C GLU A 56 -9.40 4.82 12.19
N LEU A 57 -9.75 5.74 11.28
CA LEU A 57 -9.64 5.53 9.84
C LEU A 57 -8.19 5.38 9.38
N GLU A 58 -7.27 6.20 9.91
CA GLU A 58 -5.84 6.10 9.64
C GLU A 58 -5.24 4.77 10.12
N ALA A 59 -5.62 4.33 11.33
CA ALA A 59 -5.18 3.05 11.87
C ALA A 59 -5.69 1.88 11.01
N ALA A 60 -6.97 1.92 10.60
CA ALA A 60 -7.55 0.92 9.71
C ALA A 60 -6.83 0.89 8.35
N LEU A 61 -6.59 2.06 7.75
CA LEU A 61 -5.86 2.17 6.49
C LEU A 61 -4.44 1.60 6.61
N THR A 62 -3.74 1.89 7.70
CA THR A 62 -2.38 1.37 7.95
C THR A 62 -2.36 -0.16 8.01
N VAL A 63 -3.34 -0.76 8.69
CA VAL A 63 -3.48 -2.22 8.76
C VAL A 63 -3.74 -2.82 7.37
N GLN A 64 -4.61 -2.19 6.58
CA GLN A 64 -4.88 -2.62 5.21
C GLN A 64 -3.63 -2.53 4.32
N GLN A 65 -2.91 -1.41 4.36
CA GLN A 65 -1.68 -1.23 3.58
C GLN A 65 -0.61 -2.24 3.94
N ARG A 66 -0.49 -2.61 5.23
CA ARG A 66 0.47 -3.61 5.70
C ARG A 66 0.30 -4.97 5.02
N PHE A 67 -0.93 -5.38 4.71
CA PHE A 67 -1.19 -6.63 3.99
C PHE A 67 -0.55 -6.62 2.60
N PHE A 68 -0.77 -5.55 1.84
CA PHE A 68 -0.21 -5.40 0.49
C PHE A 68 1.31 -5.24 0.52
N THR A 69 1.85 -4.48 1.48
CA THR A 69 3.29 -4.30 1.63
C THR A 69 3.99 -5.63 1.91
N ARG A 70 3.45 -6.47 2.81
CA ARG A 70 4.00 -7.79 3.10
C ARG A 70 3.98 -8.71 1.88
N ALA A 71 2.88 -8.73 1.13
CA ALA A 71 2.78 -9.51 -0.10
C ALA A 71 3.82 -9.06 -1.15
N ARG A 72 4.00 -7.73 -1.30
CA ARG A 72 5.02 -7.16 -2.17
C ARG A 72 6.44 -7.54 -1.73
N GLU A 73 6.76 -7.40 -0.45
CA GLU A 73 8.08 -7.74 0.11
C GLU A 73 8.41 -9.22 -0.09
N SER A 74 7.44 -10.10 0.15
CA SER A 74 7.58 -11.54 -0.11
C SER A 74 7.92 -11.81 -1.57
N ASN A 75 7.17 -11.22 -2.51
CA ASN A 75 7.43 -11.36 -3.94
C ASN A 75 8.81 -10.81 -4.34
N GLU A 76 9.23 -9.67 -3.81
CA GLU A 76 10.56 -9.11 -4.08
C GLU A 76 11.68 -10.01 -3.54
N ASN A 77 11.48 -10.63 -2.37
CA ASN A 77 12.44 -11.59 -1.82
C ASN A 77 12.54 -12.84 -2.69
N VAL A 78 11.41 -13.39 -3.16
CA VAL A 78 11.38 -14.52 -4.09
C VAL A 78 12.10 -14.17 -5.40
N LYS A 79 11.82 -13.01 -6.00
CA LYS A 79 12.50 -12.55 -7.21
C LYS A 79 14.02 -12.46 -7.02
N LYS A 80 14.48 -11.87 -5.91
CA LYS A 80 15.91 -11.77 -5.60
C LYS A 80 16.55 -13.15 -5.46
N ALA A 81 15.89 -14.08 -4.76
CA ALA A 81 16.34 -15.46 -4.63
C ALA A 81 16.44 -16.16 -5.98
N SER A 82 15.40 -16.07 -6.83
CA SER A 82 15.42 -16.64 -8.18
C SER A 82 16.56 -16.07 -9.04
N TYR A 83 16.81 -14.76 -8.96
CA TYR A 83 17.90 -14.13 -9.69
C TYR A 83 19.28 -14.61 -9.21
N LYS A 84 19.47 -14.77 -7.89
CA LYS A 84 20.69 -15.36 -7.33
C LYS A 84 20.91 -16.79 -7.85
N VAL A 85 19.86 -17.62 -7.86
CA VAL A 85 19.93 -19.00 -8.38
C VAL A 85 20.28 -19.01 -9.86
N ALA A 86 19.59 -18.22 -10.69
CA ALA A 86 19.89 -18.12 -12.12
C ALA A 86 21.34 -17.66 -12.38
N THR A 87 21.84 -16.72 -11.58
CA THR A 87 23.24 -16.27 -11.66
C THR A 87 24.22 -17.40 -11.31
N LEU A 88 23.90 -18.25 -10.34
CA LEU A 88 24.75 -19.41 -9.99
C LEU A 88 24.74 -20.47 -11.11
N ILE A 89 23.57 -20.75 -11.69
CA ILE A 89 23.44 -21.68 -12.84
C ILE A 89 24.29 -21.17 -14.01
N ALA A 90 24.13 -19.90 -14.38
CA ALA A 90 24.87 -19.29 -15.48
C ALA A 90 26.39 -19.31 -15.26
N LYS A 91 26.86 -19.15 -14.01
CA LYS A 91 28.29 -19.22 -13.67
C LYS A 91 28.88 -20.63 -13.74
N ASN A 92 28.09 -21.64 -13.38
CA ASN A 92 28.56 -23.03 -13.34
C ASN A 92 28.31 -23.77 -14.66
N CYS A 93 27.57 -23.18 -15.61
CA CYS A 93 27.22 -23.78 -16.91
C CYS A 93 26.53 -25.15 -16.82
N GLU A 94 25.88 -25.47 -15.70
CA GLU A 94 25.20 -26.74 -15.53
C GLU A 94 23.76 -26.66 -16.06
N PRO A 95 23.37 -27.51 -17.03
CA PRO A 95 22.03 -27.49 -17.61
C PRO A 95 20.96 -28.07 -16.67
N PHE A 96 21.34 -28.81 -15.62
CA PHE A 96 20.43 -29.39 -14.63
C PHE A 96 21.00 -29.27 -13.21
N PRO A 97 20.27 -28.69 -12.25
CA PRO A 97 20.76 -28.56 -10.89
C PRO A 97 20.77 -29.93 -10.18
N GLU A 98 21.96 -30.47 -9.89
CA GLU A 98 22.11 -31.62 -9.00
C GLU A 98 21.77 -31.26 -7.54
N ALA A 99 21.49 -32.26 -6.71
CA ALA A 99 21.15 -32.07 -5.30
C ALA A 99 22.21 -31.24 -4.53
N GLU A 100 23.49 -31.39 -4.85
CA GLU A 100 24.56 -30.59 -4.23
C GLU A 100 24.51 -29.12 -4.68
N PHE A 101 24.15 -28.84 -5.93
CA PHE A 101 23.95 -27.48 -6.42
C PHE A 101 22.75 -26.80 -5.74
N ILE A 102 21.65 -27.53 -5.51
CA ILE A 102 20.49 -27.04 -4.76
C ILE A 102 20.90 -26.65 -3.34
N LYS A 103 21.71 -27.47 -2.68
CA LYS A 103 22.26 -27.20 -1.35
C LYS A 103 23.14 -25.95 -1.33
N VAL A 104 24.03 -25.79 -2.31
CA VAL A 104 24.86 -24.58 -2.47
C VAL A 104 23.99 -23.33 -2.67
N CYS A 105 22.92 -23.44 -3.45
CA CYS A 105 21.97 -22.33 -3.63
C CYS A 105 21.28 -21.96 -2.32
N MET A 106 20.79 -22.94 -1.56
CA MET A 106 20.15 -22.72 -0.25
C MET A 106 21.09 -22.09 0.79
N MET A 107 22.39 -22.42 0.75
CA MET A 107 23.39 -21.83 1.65
C MET A 107 23.82 -20.41 1.27
N LYS A 108 23.59 -19.97 0.01
CA LYS A 108 23.98 -18.65 -0.51
C LYS A 108 22.83 -17.64 -0.60
N MET A 109 21.59 -18.09 -0.35
CA MET A 109 20.40 -17.24 -0.31
C MET A 109 20.38 -16.39 0.95
#